data_AF-A0AAN7ZUT4-F1
#
_entry.id   AF-A0AAN7ZUT4-F1
#
_cell.length_a   1.000
_cell.length_b   1.000
_cell.length_c   1.000
_cell.angle_alpha   90.00
_cell.angle_beta   90.00
_cell.angle_gamma   90.00
#
_symmetry.space_group_name_H-M   'P 1'
#
loop_
_entity.id
_entity.type
_entity.pdbx_description
1 polymer ?
#
loop_
_entity_poly.entity_id
_entity_poly.type
_entity_poly.pdbx_seq_one_letter_code
_entity_poly.pdbx_strand_id
1 'polypeptide(L)'
;MTDKLAQGLGEATTREAQQAQPAQDVLQIRTIVSQDLLQCHLVQEPIFMAHPNMPLSNHLPSVPFAQVLELDHTLRQWQAKNNSVDLRLPGHPRIVIEDSTGVLDFLNADLVTSDLDRIEPWLWLVSTPSPWNITPLHRQVLRGRRIVPMEDPDLHMVWTRHQSFLKPLSAYLLFHAFWQEYLSSPGRSSLDQMTAFAQASCGLLRSYAYLIRHPSDFAIAQREDLGLIPTSINYDAFCHFVHSIRASGRGQVQPTLQALR
;
A
#
# COMPACT_ATOMS: atom_id res chain seq x y z
N MET A 1 20.04 51.57 10.38
CA MET A 1 19.35 50.50 11.12
C MET A 1 18.23 49.93 10.25
N THR A 2 18.58 49.54 9.02
CA THR A 2 17.62 49.15 7.96
C THR A 2 18.38 48.29 6.96
N ASP A 3 18.87 47.12 7.39
CA ASP A 3 19.46 46.14 6.46
C ASP A 3 19.41 44.69 6.95
N LYS A 4 18.69 44.43 8.06
CA LYS A 4 18.51 43.06 8.60
C LYS A 4 17.08 42.52 8.54
N LEU A 5 16.13 43.26 7.97
CA LEU A 5 14.71 42.85 7.90
C LEU A 5 14.30 42.33 6.51
N ALA A 6 15.10 42.53 5.46
CA ALA A 6 14.77 42.08 4.10
C ALA A 6 15.24 40.65 3.77
N GLN A 7 16.21 40.10 4.50
CA GLN A 7 16.75 38.76 4.25
C GLN A 7 15.94 37.61 4.88
N GLY A 8 15.01 37.90 5.80
CA GLY A 8 14.19 36.86 6.47
C GLY A 8 12.89 36.50 5.75
N LEU A 9 12.43 37.31 4.80
CA LEU A 9 11.16 37.12 4.10
C LEU A 9 11.28 36.36 2.77
N GLY A 10 12.48 36.22 2.22
CA GLY A 10 12.71 35.45 0.97
C GLY A 10 12.88 33.95 1.18
N GLU A 11 13.42 33.52 2.33
CA GLU A 11 13.72 32.11 2.59
C GLU A 11 12.55 31.33 3.22
N ALA A 12 11.63 32.02 3.89
CA ALA A 12 10.41 31.41 4.45
C ALA A 12 9.41 31.02 3.35
N THR A 13 9.25 31.85 2.32
CA THR A 13 8.28 31.63 1.23
C THR A 13 8.71 30.50 0.29
N THR A 14 10.01 30.25 0.12
CA THR A 14 10.50 29.13 -0.70
C THR A 14 10.37 27.77 0.02
N ARG A 15 10.52 27.73 1.35
CA ARG A 15 10.36 26.49 2.12
C ARG A 15 8.91 26.07 2.29
N GLU A 16 7.98 27.02 2.46
CA GLU A 16 6.54 26.71 2.51
C GLU A 16 5.98 26.28 1.15
N ALA A 17 6.50 26.82 0.02
CA ALA A 17 6.09 26.41 -1.32
C ALA A 17 6.53 24.98 -1.69
N GLN A 18 7.67 24.51 -1.19
CA GLN A 18 8.15 23.14 -1.47
C GLN A 18 7.42 22.06 -0.66
N GLN A 19 6.76 22.44 0.44
CA GLN A 19 6.09 21.53 1.37
C GLN A 19 4.58 21.44 1.15
N ALA A 20 3.98 22.38 0.40
CA ALA A 20 2.56 22.40 0.01
C ALA A 20 2.25 21.63 -1.30
N GLN A 21 3.26 21.34 -2.12
CA GLN A 21 3.12 20.63 -3.39
C GLN A 21 2.49 19.21 -3.31
N PRO A 22 2.86 18.33 -2.36
CA PRO A 22 2.29 16.98 -2.32
C PRO A 22 0.80 16.97 -1.98
N ALA A 23 0.32 17.93 -1.17
CA ALA A 23 -1.11 18.03 -0.83
C ALA A 23 -1.95 18.56 -2.01
N GLN A 24 -1.40 19.51 -2.78
CA GLN A 24 -2.03 19.98 -4.02
C GLN A 24 -2.03 18.92 -5.11
N ASP A 25 -0.96 18.12 -5.23
CA ASP A 25 -0.89 17.00 -6.16
C ASP A 25 -1.94 15.93 -5.81
N VAL A 26 -2.17 15.61 -4.52
CA VAL A 26 -3.22 14.67 -4.07
C VAL A 26 -4.63 15.18 -4.37
N LEU A 27 -4.91 16.45 -4.10
CA LEU A 27 -6.19 17.09 -4.44
C LEU A 27 -6.39 17.16 -5.96
N GLN A 28 -5.34 17.46 -6.73
CA GLN A 28 -5.38 17.40 -8.18
C GLN A 28 -5.58 15.98 -8.68
N ILE A 29 -4.99 14.94 -8.08
CA ILE A 29 -5.21 13.54 -8.47
C ILE A 29 -6.66 13.13 -8.20
N ARG A 30 -7.21 13.42 -7.01
CA ARG A 30 -8.63 13.18 -6.70
C ARG A 30 -9.57 13.90 -7.68
N THR A 31 -9.16 15.09 -8.14
CA THR A 31 -9.91 15.91 -9.10
C THR A 31 -9.75 15.44 -10.56
N ILE A 32 -8.53 15.08 -10.99
CA ILE A 32 -8.20 14.58 -12.34
C ILE A 32 -8.86 13.23 -12.56
N VAL A 33 -8.79 12.33 -11.57
CA VAL A 33 -9.50 11.05 -11.59
C VAL A 33 -11.02 11.27 -11.70
N SER A 34 -11.57 12.34 -11.11
CA SER A 34 -13.00 12.65 -11.24
C SER A 34 -13.39 13.39 -12.52
N GLN A 35 -12.51 14.23 -13.09
CA GLN A 35 -12.82 15.10 -14.24
C GLN A 35 -12.55 14.45 -15.60
N ASP A 36 -11.50 13.62 -15.73
CA ASP A 36 -11.16 12.97 -17.01
C ASP A 36 -12.06 11.76 -17.32
N LEU A 37 -12.72 11.16 -16.31
CA LEU A 37 -13.67 10.05 -16.50
C LEU A 37 -14.91 10.45 -17.33
N LEU A 38 -15.19 11.74 -17.51
CA LEU A 38 -16.39 12.24 -18.20
C LEU A 38 -16.19 12.54 -19.70
N GLN A 39 -14.97 12.45 -20.27
CA GLN A 39 -14.71 12.91 -21.64
C GLN A 39 -14.28 11.85 -22.68
N CYS A 40 -14.22 10.56 -22.34
CA CYS A 40 -13.71 9.56 -23.28
C CYS A 40 -14.79 9.02 -24.25
N HIS A 41 -14.68 9.36 -25.53
CA HIS A 41 -15.37 8.65 -26.63
C HIS A 41 -14.73 7.27 -26.86
N LEU A 42 -15.52 6.22 -26.67
CA LEU A 42 -15.09 4.82 -26.65
C LEU A 42 -15.32 4.14 -28.01
N VAL A 43 -14.31 3.41 -28.49
CA VAL A 43 -14.50 2.27 -29.38
C VAL A 43 -13.62 1.13 -28.87
N GLN A 44 -14.21 0.07 -28.32
CA GLN A 44 -13.89 -1.34 -28.62
C GLN A 44 -14.58 -2.35 -27.69
N GLU A 45 -14.71 -3.56 -28.26
CA GLU A 45 -15.43 -4.78 -27.90
C GLU A 45 -15.01 -5.50 -26.58
N PRO A 46 -15.85 -6.40 -26.02
CA PRO A 46 -15.72 -6.91 -24.66
C PRO A 46 -14.96 -8.24 -24.58
N ILE A 47 -13.96 -8.36 -23.69
CA ILE A 47 -13.45 -9.67 -23.26
C ILE A 47 -13.13 -9.68 -21.74
N PHE A 48 -13.94 -10.47 -21.02
CA PHE A 48 -13.81 -11.04 -19.67
C PHE A 48 -13.35 -10.13 -18.52
N MET A 49 -14.30 -9.34 -18.00
CA MET A 49 -14.32 -8.88 -16.61
C MET A 49 -14.58 -10.07 -15.69
N ALA A 50 -13.91 -10.14 -14.54
CA ALA A 50 -14.41 -10.94 -13.43
C ALA A 50 -15.78 -10.40 -13.02
N HIS A 51 -16.79 -11.29 -12.95
CA HIS A 51 -18.12 -10.92 -12.49
C HIS A 51 -18.06 -10.42 -11.03
N PRO A 52 -18.75 -9.32 -10.68
CA PRO A 52 -18.71 -8.70 -9.34
C PRO A 52 -19.51 -9.47 -8.27
N ASN A 53 -19.60 -10.79 -8.38
CA ASN A 53 -20.33 -11.66 -7.43
C ASN A 53 -19.61 -13.02 -7.30
N MET A 54 -18.31 -13.01 -6.99
CA MET A 54 -17.75 -14.20 -6.36
C MET A 54 -18.33 -14.23 -4.94
N PRO A 55 -19.10 -15.27 -4.55
CA PRO A 55 -19.62 -15.33 -3.19
C PRO A 55 -18.42 -15.23 -2.25
N LEU A 56 -18.52 -14.34 -1.25
CA LEU A 56 -17.64 -14.39 -0.09
C LEU A 56 -17.63 -15.85 0.34
N SER A 57 -16.51 -16.52 0.13
CA SER A 57 -16.37 -17.90 0.55
C SER A 57 -16.64 -17.89 2.06
N ASN A 58 -17.61 -18.67 2.55
CA ASN A 58 -17.91 -18.80 3.98
C ASN A 58 -16.73 -19.37 4.81
N HIS A 59 -15.54 -19.48 4.21
CA HIS A 59 -14.33 -19.92 4.85
C HIS A 59 -13.56 -18.72 5.38
N LEU A 60 -13.16 -18.83 6.64
CA LEU A 60 -12.32 -17.83 7.28
C LEU A 60 -11.07 -17.54 6.44
N PRO A 61 -10.67 -16.26 6.34
CA PRO A 61 -9.37 -15.90 5.78
C PRO A 61 -8.25 -16.64 6.53
N SER A 62 -7.31 -17.23 5.79
CA SER A 62 -6.15 -17.93 6.33
C SER A 62 -4.89 -17.13 6.09
N VAL A 63 -3.92 -17.25 6.98
CA VAL A 63 -2.61 -16.59 6.86
C VAL A 63 -1.90 -17.05 5.57
N PRO A 64 -1.38 -16.12 4.73
CA PRO A 64 -0.85 -16.47 3.40
C PRO A 64 0.60 -16.98 3.40
N PHE A 65 1.23 -17.08 4.57
CA PHE A 65 2.61 -17.55 4.77
C PHE A 65 2.75 -18.29 6.09
N ALA A 66 3.75 -19.16 6.19
CA ALA A 66 4.06 -19.87 7.43
C ALA A 66 4.81 -18.95 8.42
N GLN A 67 4.67 -19.20 9.72
CA GLN A 67 5.33 -18.42 10.78
C GLN A 67 6.86 -18.31 10.62
N VAL A 68 7.51 -19.34 10.07
CA VAL A 68 8.97 -19.34 9.81
C VAL A 68 9.39 -18.32 8.73
N LEU A 69 8.45 -17.85 7.90
CA LEU A 69 8.69 -16.89 6.83
C LEU A 69 8.36 -15.44 7.23
N GLU A 70 8.01 -15.21 8.50
CA GLU A 70 7.78 -13.87 9.06
C GLU A 70 9.03 -12.99 8.87
N LEU A 71 8.86 -11.77 8.33
CA LEU A 71 9.99 -10.89 7.99
C LEU A 71 10.36 -9.91 9.10
N ASP A 72 9.46 -9.68 10.06
CA ASP A 72 9.70 -8.80 11.18
C ASP A 72 9.57 -9.57 12.49
N HIS A 73 10.66 -9.64 13.27
CA HIS A 73 10.67 -10.29 14.59
C HIS A 73 10.69 -9.29 15.75
N THR A 74 10.64 -7.99 15.46
CA THR A 74 10.79 -6.90 16.45
C THR A 74 9.76 -7.03 17.56
N LEU A 75 8.51 -7.34 17.23
CA LEU A 75 7.45 -7.49 18.22
C LEU A 75 7.67 -8.69 19.15
N ARG A 76 8.10 -9.86 18.63
CA ARG A 76 8.42 -11.03 19.47
C ARG A 76 9.60 -10.76 20.38
N GLN A 77 10.65 -10.13 19.84
CA GLN A 77 11.84 -9.78 20.60
C GLN A 77 11.50 -8.77 21.71
N TRP A 78 10.63 -7.81 21.41
CA TRP A 78 10.14 -6.84 22.38
C TRP A 78 9.27 -7.51 23.47
N GLN A 79 8.33 -8.37 23.07
CA GLN A 79 7.47 -9.15 23.99
C GLN A 79 8.27 -10.03 24.95
N ALA A 80 9.27 -10.76 24.43
CA ALA A 80 10.12 -11.63 25.23
C ALA A 80 10.97 -10.85 26.25
N LYS A 81 11.25 -9.57 25.98
CA LYS A 81 12.12 -8.71 26.79
C LYS A 81 11.35 -7.89 27.83
N ASN A 82 10.12 -7.47 27.53
CA ASN A 82 9.36 -6.49 28.30
C ASN A 82 8.04 -7.09 28.81
N ASN A 83 8.12 -7.91 29.86
CA ASN A 83 7.06 -8.70 30.51
C ASN A 83 5.66 -8.01 30.65
N SER A 84 4.95 -7.84 29.53
CA SER A 84 3.62 -7.24 29.32
C SER A 84 3.38 -5.87 29.95
N VAL A 85 3.79 -4.79 29.27
CA VAL A 85 3.10 -3.49 29.40
C VAL A 85 2.98 -2.84 28.02
N ASP A 86 1.74 -2.61 27.59
CA ASP A 86 1.30 -1.89 26.37
C ASP A 86 1.80 -2.44 25.03
N LEU A 87 1.16 -3.49 24.52
CA LEU A 87 1.45 -3.98 23.18
C LEU A 87 1.05 -2.93 22.13
N ARG A 88 2.03 -2.45 21.35
CA ARG A 88 1.79 -1.49 20.27
C ARG A 88 1.86 -2.16 18.91
N LEU A 89 1.07 -1.66 17.96
CA LEU A 89 1.09 -2.16 16.59
C LEU A 89 2.46 -1.88 15.94
N PRO A 90 3.15 -2.89 15.37
CA PRO A 90 4.44 -2.68 14.71
C PRO A 90 4.37 -1.59 13.63
N GLY A 91 5.31 -0.64 13.68
CA GLY A 91 5.33 0.55 12.82
C GLY A 91 4.41 1.69 13.27
N HIS A 92 3.46 1.45 14.18
CA HIS A 92 2.49 2.44 14.64
C HIS A 92 2.43 2.50 16.17
N PRO A 93 3.40 3.14 16.84
CA PRO A 93 3.51 3.17 18.31
C PRO A 93 2.33 3.85 19.02
N ARG A 94 1.50 4.60 18.28
CA ARG A 94 0.30 5.24 18.81
C ARG A 94 -0.89 4.30 18.95
N ILE A 95 -0.88 3.17 18.26
CA ILE A 95 -1.99 2.21 18.27
C ILE A 95 -1.72 1.12 19.31
N VAL A 96 -2.66 0.95 20.24
CA VAL A 96 -2.63 -0.04 21.33
C VAL A 96 -3.36 -1.30 20.85
N ILE A 97 -2.73 -2.47 20.91
CA ILE A 97 -3.29 -3.75 20.42
C ILE A 97 -4.46 -4.22 21.30
N GLU A 98 -4.48 -3.84 22.58
CA GLU A 98 -5.58 -4.15 23.49
C GLU A 98 -6.89 -3.41 23.10
N ASP A 99 -6.79 -2.22 22.48
CA ASP A 99 -7.94 -1.47 21.96
C ASP A 99 -8.37 -2.03 20.60
N SER A 100 -9.18 -3.11 20.65
CA SER A 100 -9.62 -3.80 19.44
C SER A 100 -10.34 -2.86 18.47
N THR A 101 -11.24 -1.99 18.97
CA THR A 101 -12.00 -1.08 18.11
C THR A 101 -11.08 -0.07 17.44
N GLY A 102 -10.17 0.55 18.20
CA GLY A 102 -9.18 1.47 17.65
C GLY A 102 -8.27 0.83 16.60
N VAL A 103 -7.87 -0.44 16.79
CA VAL A 103 -7.11 -1.19 15.77
C VAL A 103 -7.95 -1.43 14.52
N LEU A 104 -9.20 -1.85 14.63
CA LEU A 104 -10.06 -2.11 13.46
C LEU A 104 -10.33 -0.84 12.65
N ASP A 105 -10.60 0.28 13.32
CA ASP A 105 -10.80 1.57 12.66
C ASP A 105 -9.53 2.00 11.92
N PHE A 106 -8.36 1.81 12.56
CA PHE A 106 -7.07 2.04 11.93
C PHE A 106 -6.86 1.15 10.70
N LEU A 107 -7.10 -0.17 10.81
CA LEU A 107 -6.93 -1.10 9.68
C LEU A 107 -7.87 -0.77 8.53
N ASN A 108 -9.09 -0.34 8.83
CA ASN A 108 -10.02 0.12 7.81
C ASN A 108 -9.47 1.33 7.06
N ALA A 109 -8.93 2.32 7.76
CA ALA A 109 -8.32 3.49 7.13
C ALA A 109 -6.98 3.20 6.41
N ASP A 110 -6.19 2.26 6.91
CA ASP A 110 -4.84 1.96 6.40
C ASP A 110 -4.84 0.99 5.21
N LEU A 111 -5.82 0.07 5.15
CA LEU A 111 -5.85 -1.01 4.16
C LEU A 111 -6.98 -0.89 3.13
N VAL A 112 -8.16 -0.43 3.52
CA VAL A 112 -9.35 -0.50 2.66
C VAL A 112 -9.38 0.68 1.69
N THR A 113 -9.56 0.38 0.41
CA THR A 113 -9.52 1.35 -0.69
C THR A 113 -10.93 1.78 -1.11
N SER A 114 -11.61 2.52 -0.23
CA SER A 114 -13.04 2.82 -0.43
C SER A 114 -13.31 3.69 -1.67
N ASP A 115 -12.42 4.65 -1.99
CA ASP A 115 -12.60 5.50 -3.16
C ASP A 115 -12.23 4.76 -4.45
N LEU A 116 -11.18 3.93 -4.43
CA LEU A 116 -10.79 3.10 -5.57
C LEU A 116 -11.84 2.04 -5.89
N ASP A 117 -12.41 1.38 -4.87
CA ASP A 117 -13.46 0.37 -5.02
C ASP A 117 -14.72 0.97 -5.66
N ARG A 118 -15.03 2.25 -5.38
CA ARG A 118 -16.15 2.96 -6.00
C ARG A 118 -15.95 3.16 -7.51
N ILE A 119 -14.72 3.38 -7.95
CA ILE A 119 -14.40 3.60 -9.36
C ILE A 119 -13.94 2.33 -10.09
N GLU A 120 -13.70 1.23 -9.36
CA GLU A 120 -13.29 -0.08 -9.88
C GLU A 120 -14.08 -0.53 -11.12
N PRO A 121 -15.42 -0.43 -11.15
CA PRO A 121 -16.21 -0.84 -12.31
C PRO A 121 -15.94 -0.04 -13.59
N TRP A 122 -15.26 1.10 -13.47
CA TRP A 122 -14.91 2.01 -14.55
C TRP A 122 -13.41 1.97 -14.89
N LEU A 123 -12.59 1.29 -14.09
CA LEU A 123 -11.13 1.27 -14.28
C LEU A 123 -10.71 0.62 -15.60
N TRP A 124 -11.52 -0.28 -16.13
CA TRP A 124 -11.27 -0.89 -17.43
C TRP A 124 -11.35 0.11 -18.60
N LEU A 125 -12.04 1.23 -18.43
CA LEU A 125 -12.11 2.30 -19.43
C LEU A 125 -10.80 3.07 -19.56
N VAL A 126 -10.03 3.13 -18.47
CA VAL A 126 -8.83 3.96 -18.33
C VAL A 126 -7.55 3.15 -18.18
N SER A 127 -7.66 1.83 -17.96
CA SER A 127 -6.52 0.94 -17.74
C SER A 127 -6.84 -0.49 -18.17
N THR A 128 -5.82 -1.22 -18.64
CA THR A 128 -5.91 -2.68 -18.76
C THR A 128 -5.45 -3.32 -17.44
N PRO A 129 -6.35 -3.98 -16.68
CA PRO A 129 -5.97 -4.67 -15.46
C PRO A 129 -5.08 -5.86 -15.83
N SER A 130 -3.80 -5.78 -15.51
CA SER A 130 -2.88 -6.89 -15.70
C SER A 130 -1.73 -6.84 -14.70
N PRO A 131 -1.39 -7.95 -14.03
CA PRO A 131 -0.20 -8.00 -13.18
C PRO A 131 1.10 -7.77 -13.96
N TRP A 132 1.08 -7.99 -15.29
CA TRP A 132 2.19 -7.66 -16.19
C TRP A 132 2.37 -6.15 -16.38
N ASN A 133 1.36 -5.35 -16.04
CA ASN A 133 1.36 -3.90 -16.13
C ASN A 133 2.12 -3.24 -14.96
N ILE A 134 2.39 -4.00 -13.88
CA ILE A 134 3.16 -3.51 -12.74
C ILE A 134 4.64 -3.46 -13.10
N THR A 135 5.10 -2.23 -13.29
CA THR A 135 6.48 -1.94 -13.66
C THR A 135 7.38 -1.95 -12.41
N PRO A 136 8.47 -2.73 -12.37
CA PRO A 136 9.34 -2.85 -11.20
C PRO A 136 10.09 -1.55 -10.94
N LEU A 137 10.51 -1.33 -9.70
CA LEU A 137 11.00 -0.03 -9.22
C LEU A 137 12.14 0.52 -10.07
N HIS A 138 13.14 -0.28 -10.42
CA HIS A 138 14.26 0.13 -11.27
C HIS A 138 13.79 0.62 -12.64
N ARG A 139 12.73 0.02 -13.21
CA ARG A 139 12.15 0.46 -14.48
C ARG A 139 11.30 1.71 -14.33
N GLN A 140 10.66 1.92 -13.19
CA GLN A 140 9.96 3.17 -12.91
C GLN A 140 10.96 4.34 -12.88
N VAL A 141 12.09 4.14 -12.17
CA VAL A 141 13.20 5.10 -12.14
C VAL A 141 13.78 5.32 -13.54
N LEU A 142 14.01 4.25 -14.31
CA LEU A 142 14.49 4.34 -15.70
C LEU A 142 13.55 5.15 -16.60
N ARG A 143 12.24 5.10 -16.36
CA ARG A 143 11.22 5.87 -17.08
C ARG A 143 11.15 7.34 -16.64
N GLY A 144 12.05 7.78 -15.74
CA GLY A 144 12.05 9.13 -15.19
C GLY A 144 10.91 9.39 -14.21
N ARG A 145 10.31 8.34 -13.64
CA ARG A 145 9.30 8.51 -12.58
C ARG A 145 9.99 8.62 -11.22
N ARG A 146 9.67 9.67 -10.48
CA ARG A 146 9.97 9.78 -9.06
C ARG A 146 9.03 8.88 -8.28
N ILE A 147 9.60 8.05 -7.40
CA ILE A 147 8.80 7.26 -6.46
C ILE A 147 8.46 8.16 -5.27
N VAL A 148 7.19 8.20 -4.88
CA VAL A 148 6.69 9.03 -3.78
C VAL A 148 5.97 8.13 -2.77
N PRO A 149 6.51 7.96 -1.56
CA PRO A 149 5.84 7.23 -0.49
C PRO A 149 4.53 7.94 -0.09
N MET A 150 3.43 7.20 0.06
CA MET A 150 2.11 7.73 0.44
C MET A 150 1.35 6.77 1.34
N GLU A 151 0.86 7.21 2.49
CA GLU A 151 0.13 6.31 3.41
C GLU A 151 -1.30 5.97 2.96
N ASP A 152 -1.90 6.79 2.11
CA ASP A 152 -3.27 6.61 1.59
C ASP A 152 -3.33 5.35 0.68
N PRO A 153 -4.11 4.31 1.07
CA PRO A 153 -4.19 3.07 0.28
C PRO A 153 -4.81 3.29 -1.10
N ASP A 154 -5.71 4.28 -1.27
CA ASP A 154 -6.35 4.58 -2.57
C ASP A 154 -5.34 5.12 -3.60
N LEU A 155 -4.19 5.62 -3.14
CA LEU A 155 -3.12 6.13 -4.01
C LEU A 155 -2.03 5.09 -4.28
N HIS A 156 -2.10 3.90 -3.69
CA HIS A 156 -1.09 2.88 -3.90
C HIS A 156 -1.03 2.49 -5.39
N MET A 157 0.14 2.66 -5.99
CA MET A 157 0.44 2.45 -7.40
C MET A 157 -0.26 3.39 -8.38
N VAL A 158 -0.95 4.44 -7.93
CA VAL A 158 -1.37 5.51 -8.85
C VAL A 158 -0.12 6.21 -9.40
N TRP A 159 -0.10 6.50 -10.69
CA TRP A 159 1.02 7.24 -11.29
C TRP A 159 0.56 8.35 -12.21
N THR A 160 1.41 9.36 -12.31
CA THR A 160 1.34 10.42 -13.32
C THR A 160 2.50 10.26 -14.31
N ARG A 161 2.70 11.24 -15.19
CA ARG A 161 3.82 11.25 -16.15
C ARG A 161 5.18 11.14 -15.45
N HIS A 162 5.32 11.77 -14.29
CA HIS A 162 6.61 11.96 -13.61
C HIS A 162 6.69 11.36 -12.22
N GLN A 163 5.59 10.83 -11.68
CA GLN A 163 5.54 10.35 -10.30
C GLN A 163 4.79 9.02 -10.21
N SER A 164 5.23 8.15 -9.32
CA SER A 164 4.50 6.95 -8.89
C SER A 164 4.30 7.03 -7.38
N PHE A 165 3.05 6.97 -6.94
CA PHE A 165 2.71 6.96 -5.51
C PHE A 165 2.69 5.51 -5.01
N LEU A 166 3.39 5.24 -3.92
CA LEU A 166 3.47 3.89 -3.35
C LEU A 166 3.27 3.94 -1.85
N LYS A 167 2.28 3.19 -1.38
CA LYS A 167 2.16 2.87 0.05
C LYS A 167 3.34 2.05 0.55
N PRO A 168 4.09 2.50 1.57
CA PRO A 168 5.10 1.68 2.25
C PRO A 168 4.49 0.37 2.75
N LEU A 169 5.30 -0.69 2.80
CA LEU A 169 4.86 -1.97 3.30
C LEU A 169 4.64 -1.89 4.81
N SER A 170 3.39 -1.95 5.25
CA SER A 170 3.05 -1.83 6.67
C SER A 170 3.69 -2.96 7.49
N ALA A 171 4.51 -2.61 8.49
CA ALA A 171 5.32 -3.57 9.24
C ALA A 171 4.50 -4.67 9.93
N TYR A 172 3.30 -4.34 10.41
CA TYR A 172 2.40 -5.30 11.04
C TYR A 172 1.94 -6.41 10.08
N LEU A 173 1.92 -6.19 8.76
CA LEU A 173 1.61 -7.22 7.76
C LEU A 173 2.74 -8.24 7.58
N LEU A 174 3.93 -7.93 8.08
CA LEU A 174 5.08 -8.83 8.04
C LEU A 174 5.12 -9.80 9.22
N PHE A 175 4.12 -9.72 10.12
CA PHE A 175 4.05 -10.46 11.36
C PHE A 175 2.96 -11.55 11.33
N HIS A 176 3.30 -12.83 11.50
CA HIS A 176 2.34 -13.93 11.34
C HIS A 176 1.21 -13.87 12.39
N ALA A 177 1.53 -13.53 13.64
CA ALA A 177 0.51 -13.51 14.70
C ALA A 177 -0.53 -12.40 14.47
N PHE A 178 -0.14 -11.29 13.82
CA PHE A 178 -1.08 -10.22 13.46
C PHE A 178 -2.15 -10.74 12.50
N TRP A 179 -1.75 -11.51 11.49
CA TRP A 179 -2.71 -12.14 10.58
C TRP A 179 -3.65 -13.08 11.30
N GLN A 180 -3.13 -13.91 12.22
CA GLN A 180 -3.97 -14.82 13.00
C GLN A 180 -5.00 -14.07 13.84
N GLU A 181 -4.60 -12.95 14.46
CA GLU A 181 -5.42 -12.24 15.43
C GLU A 181 -6.43 -11.29 14.80
N TYR A 182 -6.04 -10.55 13.76
CA TYR A 182 -6.86 -9.49 13.15
C TYR A 182 -7.42 -9.85 11.78
N LEU A 183 -6.81 -10.79 11.07
CA LEU A 183 -7.18 -11.12 9.68
C LEU A 183 -7.73 -12.54 9.51
N SER A 184 -7.70 -13.38 10.55
CA SER A 184 -8.09 -14.78 10.46
C SER A 184 -8.89 -15.30 11.66
N SER A 185 -9.15 -14.48 12.68
CA SER A 185 -9.88 -14.91 13.89
C SER A 185 -11.18 -14.13 14.03
N PRO A 186 -12.34 -14.81 14.21
CA PRO A 186 -13.64 -14.14 14.30
C PRO A 186 -13.85 -13.41 15.64
N GLY A 187 -12.88 -13.46 16.55
CA GLY A 187 -13.02 -12.90 17.90
C GLY A 187 -12.97 -11.38 17.98
N ARG A 188 -12.42 -10.69 16.96
CA ARG A 188 -12.19 -9.24 16.99
C ARG A 188 -12.95 -8.46 15.92
N SER A 189 -13.38 -9.08 14.83
CA SER A 189 -13.97 -8.40 13.66
C SER A 189 -15.05 -9.24 12.99
N SER A 190 -15.97 -8.58 12.27
CA SER A 190 -16.96 -9.30 11.45
C SER A 190 -16.29 -10.09 10.32
N LEU A 191 -16.99 -11.09 9.78
CA LEU A 191 -16.47 -11.88 8.66
C LEU A 191 -16.16 -11.01 7.43
N ASP A 192 -17.01 -10.01 7.16
CA ASP A 192 -16.85 -9.09 6.04
C ASP A 192 -15.61 -8.21 6.23
N GLN A 193 -15.42 -7.63 7.43
CA GLN A 193 -14.23 -6.84 7.74
C GLN A 193 -12.95 -7.67 7.64
N MET A 194 -12.93 -8.87 8.23
CA MET A 194 -11.78 -9.77 8.13
C MET A 194 -11.44 -10.09 6.69
N THR A 195 -12.46 -10.38 5.88
CA THR A 195 -12.27 -10.72 4.47
C THR A 195 -11.73 -9.52 3.69
N ALA A 196 -12.29 -8.33 3.91
CA ALA A 196 -11.82 -7.09 3.29
C ALA A 196 -10.36 -6.79 3.67
N PHE A 197 -10.01 -6.83 4.96
CA PHE A 197 -8.65 -6.59 5.41
C PHE A 197 -7.66 -7.63 4.88
N ALA A 198 -8.03 -8.92 4.88
CA ALA A 198 -7.18 -9.98 4.36
C ALA A 198 -6.95 -9.84 2.85
N GLN A 199 -7.99 -9.48 2.08
CA GLN A 199 -7.88 -9.24 0.64
C GLN A 199 -7.00 -8.02 0.33
N ALA A 200 -7.25 -6.89 1.00
CA ALA A 200 -6.46 -5.67 0.83
C ALA A 200 -4.98 -5.89 1.20
N SER A 201 -4.73 -6.53 2.35
CA SER A 201 -3.39 -6.90 2.80
C SER A 201 -2.68 -7.78 1.78
N CYS A 202 -3.36 -8.81 1.25
CA CYS A 202 -2.78 -9.68 0.22
C CYS A 202 -2.53 -8.92 -1.09
N GLY A 203 -3.40 -8.00 -1.49
CA GLY A 203 -3.23 -7.12 -2.65
C GLY A 203 -1.96 -6.28 -2.54
N LEU A 204 -1.76 -5.64 -1.39
CA LEU A 204 -0.56 -4.87 -1.07
C LEU A 204 0.70 -5.75 -1.06
N LEU A 205 0.68 -6.91 -0.40
CA LEU A 205 1.84 -7.82 -0.40
C LEU A 205 2.19 -8.30 -1.82
N ARG A 206 1.18 -8.56 -2.67
CA ARG A 206 1.40 -8.99 -4.06
C ARG A 206 1.96 -7.87 -4.92
N SER A 207 1.52 -6.63 -4.76
CA SER A 207 2.08 -5.52 -5.53
C SER A 207 3.58 -5.41 -5.30
N TYR A 208 4.03 -5.53 -4.05
CA TYR A 208 5.45 -5.54 -3.69
C TYR A 208 6.22 -6.68 -4.35
N ALA A 209 5.62 -7.86 -4.50
CA ALA A 209 6.24 -8.97 -5.24
C ALA A 209 6.47 -8.64 -6.74
N TYR A 210 5.66 -7.75 -7.33
CA TYR A 210 5.82 -7.31 -8.73
C TYR A 210 6.71 -6.05 -8.87
N LEU A 211 6.68 -5.17 -7.86
CA LEU A 211 7.53 -3.98 -7.77
C LEU A 211 8.99 -4.37 -7.54
N ILE A 212 9.24 -5.40 -6.72
CA ILE A 212 10.56 -5.88 -6.33
C ILE A 212 10.83 -7.23 -6.96
N ARG A 213 11.51 -7.24 -8.11
CA ARG A 213 11.84 -8.48 -8.84
C ARG A 213 13.33 -8.81 -8.84
N HIS A 214 14.16 -7.80 -8.64
CA HIS A 214 15.62 -7.92 -8.68
C HIS A 214 16.25 -7.31 -7.43
N PRO A 215 17.51 -7.68 -7.11
CA PRO A 215 18.26 -7.05 -6.02
C PRO A 215 18.34 -5.52 -6.13
N SER A 216 18.36 -4.98 -7.35
CA SER A 216 18.33 -3.52 -7.58
C SER A 216 17.01 -2.87 -7.18
N ASP A 217 15.87 -3.53 -7.41
CA ASP A 217 14.57 -3.06 -6.94
C ASP A 217 14.52 -3.07 -5.41
N PHE A 218 15.05 -4.12 -4.80
CA PHE A 218 15.08 -4.27 -3.35
C PHE A 218 15.92 -3.17 -2.70
N ALA A 219 17.10 -2.88 -3.26
CA ALA A 219 17.93 -1.77 -2.83
C ALA A 219 17.21 -0.41 -2.98
N ILE A 220 16.44 -0.20 -4.05
CA ILE A 220 15.61 1.01 -4.21
C ILE A 220 14.55 1.07 -3.11
N ALA A 221 13.85 -0.03 -2.84
CA ALA A 221 12.78 -0.07 -1.83
C ALA A 221 13.29 0.23 -0.41
N GLN A 222 14.55 -0.10 -0.11
CA GLN A 222 15.19 0.17 1.18
C GLN A 222 15.88 1.53 1.30
N ARG A 223 15.89 2.34 0.25
CA ARG A 223 16.49 3.68 0.32
C ARG A 223 15.84 4.49 1.44
N GLU A 224 16.66 5.20 2.21
CA GLU A 224 16.21 6.00 3.35
C GLU A 224 15.16 7.06 2.98
N ASP A 225 15.26 7.64 1.79
CA ASP A 225 14.30 8.62 1.29
C ASP A 225 12.96 8.03 0.85
N LEU A 226 12.89 6.71 0.64
CA LEU A 226 11.68 6.01 0.20
C LEU A 226 11.05 5.16 1.31
N GLY A 227 11.86 4.44 2.10
CA GLY A 227 11.41 3.65 3.25
C GLY A 227 10.29 2.65 2.93
N LEU A 228 10.22 2.12 1.70
CA LEU A 228 9.11 1.28 1.25
C LEU A 228 9.10 -0.09 1.94
N ILE A 229 10.27 -0.59 2.31
CA ILE A 229 10.41 -1.79 3.15
C ILE A 229 11.49 -1.53 4.22
N PRO A 230 11.36 -2.15 5.42
CA PRO A 230 12.37 -2.05 6.46
C PRO A 230 13.76 -2.49 6.02
N THR A 231 14.80 -1.77 6.47
CA THR A 231 16.22 -2.09 6.21
C THR A 231 16.71 -3.31 6.99
N SER A 232 15.96 -3.75 8.01
CA SER A 232 16.23 -4.97 8.79
C SER A 232 15.99 -6.26 7.98
N ILE A 233 15.25 -6.18 6.88
CA ILE A 233 14.91 -7.32 6.02
C ILE A 233 16.04 -7.52 5.01
N ASN A 234 16.43 -8.78 4.76
CA ASN A 234 17.35 -9.11 3.68
C ASN A 234 16.58 -9.64 2.45
N TYR A 235 17.23 -9.57 1.28
CA TYR A 235 16.60 -9.92 0.00
C TYR A 235 16.14 -11.38 -0.08
N ASP A 236 16.92 -12.31 0.47
CA ASP A 236 16.62 -13.74 0.43
C ASP A 236 15.35 -14.07 1.23
N ALA A 237 15.27 -13.56 2.46
CA ALA A 237 14.08 -13.67 3.31
C ALA A 237 12.85 -13.07 2.60
N PHE A 238 12.99 -11.87 2.02
CA PHE A 238 11.92 -11.25 1.25
C PHE A 238 11.45 -12.11 0.08
N CYS A 239 12.38 -12.72 -0.68
CA CYS A 239 12.05 -13.62 -1.79
C CYS A 239 11.24 -14.85 -1.33
N HIS A 240 11.66 -15.49 -0.23
CA HIS A 240 10.92 -16.61 0.35
C HIS A 240 9.53 -16.22 0.83
N PHE A 241 9.42 -15.06 1.48
CA PHE A 241 8.15 -14.50 1.91
C PHE A 241 7.21 -14.24 0.73
N VAL A 242 7.59 -13.44 -0.26
CA VAL A 242 6.69 -13.14 -1.39
C VAL A 242 6.36 -14.36 -2.25
N HIS A 243 7.23 -15.37 -2.28
CA HIS A 243 6.93 -16.65 -2.93
C HIS A 243 5.75 -17.36 -2.26
N SER A 244 5.70 -17.40 -0.92
CA SER A 244 4.57 -17.98 -0.18
C SER A 244 3.27 -17.20 -0.40
N ILE A 245 3.31 -15.86 -0.45
CA ILE A 245 2.15 -15.01 -0.75
C ILE A 245 1.58 -15.26 -2.16
N ARG A 246 2.45 -15.52 -3.13
CA ARG A 246 2.03 -15.88 -4.50
C ARG A 246 1.42 -17.27 -4.56
N ALA A 247 1.99 -18.24 -3.84
CA ALA A 247 1.50 -19.61 -3.79
C ALA A 247 0.14 -19.76 -3.10
N SER A 248 -0.20 -18.86 -2.17
CA SER A 248 -1.44 -18.92 -1.37
C SER A 248 -2.71 -18.50 -2.12
N GLY A 249 -2.63 -18.05 -3.38
CA GLY A 249 -3.78 -17.94 -4.31
C GLY A 249 -4.90 -16.94 -3.97
N ARG A 250 -4.88 -16.23 -2.84
CA ARG A 250 -5.99 -15.37 -2.37
C ARG A 250 -5.89 -13.89 -2.76
N GLY A 251 -6.51 -13.45 -3.86
CA GLY A 251 -6.76 -12.03 -4.15
C GLY A 251 -6.12 -11.53 -5.45
N GLN A 252 -6.91 -10.88 -6.30
CA GLN A 252 -6.40 -10.18 -7.48
C GLN A 252 -5.65 -8.91 -7.03
N VAL A 253 -4.63 -8.51 -7.79
CA VAL A 253 -4.08 -7.16 -7.63
C VAL A 253 -5.10 -6.20 -8.22
N GLN A 254 -5.53 -5.20 -7.44
CA GLN A 254 -6.52 -4.22 -7.89
C GLN A 254 -6.08 -3.55 -9.21
N PRO A 255 -7.01 -3.24 -10.12
CA PRO A 255 -6.69 -2.55 -11.36
C PRO A 255 -6.01 -1.22 -11.03
N THR A 256 -4.88 -0.93 -11.67
CA THR A 256 -4.18 0.32 -11.43
C THR A 256 -4.59 1.37 -12.44
N LEU A 257 -5.05 2.53 -11.96
CA LEU A 257 -5.33 3.69 -12.80
C LEU A 257 -4.08 4.08 -13.61
N GLN A 258 -4.16 3.92 -14.93
CA GLN A 258 -3.17 4.47 -15.85
C GLN A 258 -3.66 5.83 -16.32
N ALA A 259 -3.02 6.92 -15.90
CA ALA A 259 -3.22 8.20 -16.59
C ALA A 259 -2.65 8.05 -18.03
N LEU A 260 -3.53 8.06 -19.04
CA LEU A 260 -3.16 7.96 -20.44
C LEU A 260 -2.81 9.35 -21.02
N ARG A 261 -1.53 9.47 -21.39
CA ARG A 261 -0.85 10.43 -22.30
C ARG A 261 -0.79 11.92 -21.99
#